data_AF-D4H196-F1
#
_entry.id   AF-D4H196-F1
#
_cell.length_a   1.000
_cell.length_b   1.000
_cell.length_c   1.000
_cell.angle_alpha   90.00
_cell.angle_beta   90.00
_cell.angle_gamma   90.00
#
_symmetry.space_group_name_H-M   'P 1'
#
loop_
_entity.id
_entity.type
_entity.pdbx_description
1 polymer ?
#
loop_
_entity_poly.entity_id
_entity_poly.type
_entity_poly.pdbx_seq_one_letter_code
_entity_poly.pdbx_strand_id
1 'polypeptide(L)'
;MILKIVLAAIMAFLAFKLFKKPVGTDSKSKIDSDAVETVQDPVNGVFVGKDTEFKVKYYDKLYYFSSQETMDQFIEQKKGDKNEDIS
;
A
#
# COMPACT_ATOMS: atom_id res chain seq x y z
N MET A 1 -26.44 17.97 31.11
CA MET A 1 -26.77 17.28 29.85
C MET A 1 -25.76 17.58 28.73
N ILE A 2 -25.34 18.84 28.55
CA ILE A 2 -24.34 19.25 27.54
C ILE A 2 -23.01 18.49 27.63
N LEU A 3 -22.48 18.24 28.82
CA LEU A 3 -21.22 17.49 29.02
C LEU A 3 -21.24 16.07 28.41
N LYS A 4 -22.40 15.41 28.44
CA LYS A 4 -22.57 14.06 27.89
C LYS A 4 -22.54 14.07 26.36
N ILE A 5 -23.05 15.14 25.76
CA ILE A 5 -23.08 15.35 24.31
C ILE A 5 -21.67 15.66 23.80
N VAL A 6 -20.89 16.47 24.52
CA VAL A 6 -19.48 16.75 24.19
C VAL A 6 -18.65 15.48 24.27
N LEU A 7 -18.84 14.67 25.31
CA LEU A 7 -18.13 13.40 25.48
C LEU A 7 -18.47 12.40 24.35
N ALA A 8 -19.75 12.32 23.97
CA ALA A 8 -20.19 11.47 22.85
C ALA A 8 -19.62 11.93 21.51
N ALA A 9 -19.53 13.25 21.28
CA ALA A 9 -18.94 13.81 20.07
C ALA A 9 -17.43 13.52 19.95
N ILE A 10 -16.69 13.61 21.06
CA ILE A 10 -15.26 13.28 21.10
C ILE A 10 -15.05 11.78 20.82
N MET A 11 -15.86 10.91 21.43
CA MET A 11 -15.79 9.47 21.18
C MET A 11 -16.12 9.10 19.73
N ALA A 12 -17.15 9.73 19.14
CA ALA A 12 -17.49 9.56 17.74
C ALA A 12 -16.38 10.08 16.82
N PHE A 13 -15.75 11.22 17.15
CA PHE A 13 -14.64 11.77 16.38
C PHE A 13 -13.40 10.87 16.42
N LEU A 14 -13.07 10.28 17.58
CA LEU A 14 -11.97 9.34 17.72
C LEU A 14 -12.25 8.03 16.93
N ALA A 15 -13.47 7.50 17.00
CA ALA A 15 -13.86 6.35 16.20
C ALA A 15 -13.80 6.66 14.69
N PHE A 16 -14.28 7.82 14.26
CA PHE A 16 -14.23 8.26 12.88
C PHE A 16 -12.79 8.49 12.39
N LYS A 17 -11.90 9.02 13.24
CA LYS A 17 -10.48 9.21 12.93
C LYS A 17 -9.73 7.88 12.85
N LEU A 18 -10.10 6.88 13.65
CA LEU A 18 -9.49 5.55 13.62
C LEU A 18 -10.03 4.67 12.47
N PHE A 19 -11.30 4.87 12.06
CA PHE A 19 -11.91 4.19 10.90
C PHE A 19 -11.69 4.91 9.57
N LYS A 20 -11.28 6.18 9.56
CA LYS A 20 -10.71 6.83 8.37
C LYS A 20 -9.31 6.26 8.08
N LYS A 21 -9.28 5.01 7.64
CA LYS A 21 -8.27 4.59 6.66
C LYS A 21 -8.39 5.50 5.44
N PRO A 22 -7.28 5.83 4.76
CA PRO A 22 -7.33 6.67 3.57
C PRO A 22 -8.32 6.04 2.58
N VAL A 23 -9.29 6.84 2.13
CA VAL A 23 -10.00 6.62 0.88
C VAL A 23 -8.96 6.80 -0.22
N GLY A 24 -8.12 5.78 -0.37
CA GLY A 24 -7.33 5.53 -1.56
C GLY A 24 -8.16 4.58 -2.39
N THR A 25 -9.01 5.15 -3.25
CA THR A 25 -9.41 4.58 -4.54
C THR A 25 -9.46 3.05 -4.59
N ASP A 26 -10.47 2.47 -3.94
CA ASP A 26 -11.12 1.27 -4.45
C ASP A 26 -11.84 1.65 -5.75
N SER A 27 -11.11 1.64 -6.86
CA SER A 27 -11.68 1.73 -8.21
C SER A 27 -11.07 0.63 -9.05
N LYS A 28 -11.63 -0.58 -8.94
CA LYS A 28 -12.44 -1.19 -10.01
C LYS A 28 -12.67 -2.66 -9.67
N SER A 29 -13.87 -2.92 -9.16
CA SER A 29 -14.49 -4.24 -9.21
C SER A 29 -14.82 -4.59 -10.67
N LYS A 30 -14.72 -5.89 -10.97
CA LYS A 30 -15.25 -6.66 -12.12
C LYS A 30 -14.38 -6.80 -13.36
N ILE A 31 -13.60 -7.89 -13.41
CA ILE A 31 -13.44 -8.72 -14.62
C ILE A 31 -13.41 -10.19 -14.15
N ASP A 32 -14.51 -10.88 -14.35
CA ASP A 32 -14.58 -12.34 -14.36
C ASP A 32 -13.77 -12.91 -15.56
N SER A 33 -13.32 -14.16 -15.42
CA SER A 33 -12.75 -15.08 -16.42
C SER A 33 -11.24 -15.02 -16.69
N ASP A 34 -10.54 -16.09 -16.27
CA ASP A 34 -9.28 -16.61 -16.82
C ASP A 34 -8.08 -15.66 -16.96
N ALA A 35 -8.05 -14.57 -16.20
CA ALA A 35 -6.96 -13.62 -16.23
C ALA A 35 -5.82 -14.09 -15.31
N VAL A 36 -4.65 -14.38 -15.91
CA VAL A 36 -3.37 -14.52 -15.19
C VAL A 36 -3.29 -13.43 -14.13
N GLU A 37 -3.20 -13.82 -12.86
CA GLU A 37 -3.13 -12.86 -11.76
C GLU A 37 -1.89 -11.99 -11.96
N THR A 38 -2.11 -10.78 -12.47
CA THR A 38 -1.06 -9.80 -12.69
C THR A 38 -1.06 -8.78 -11.56
N VAL A 39 0.13 -8.39 -11.17
CA VAL A 39 0.45 -7.50 -10.06
C VAL A 39 1.23 -6.33 -10.63
N GLN A 40 0.98 -5.13 -10.11
CA GLN A 40 1.60 -3.92 -10.64
C GLN A 40 2.98 -3.70 -10.03
N ASP A 41 3.99 -3.51 -10.88
CA ASP A 41 5.34 -3.09 -10.50
C ASP A 41 5.28 -1.70 -9.85
N PRO A 42 5.79 -1.53 -8.62
CA PRO A 42 5.66 -0.27 -7.88
C PRO A 42 6.63 0.83 -8.35
N VAL A 43 7.58 0.52 -9.25
CA VAL A 43 8.56 1.48 -9.79
C VAL A 43 8.06 2.08 -11.09
N ASN A 44 7.63 1.24 -12.04
CA ASN A 44 7.23 1.68 -13.37
C ASN A 44 5.72 1.54 -13.65
N GLY A 45 4.94 0.93 -12.75
CA GLY A 45 3.50 0.74 -12.93
C GLY A 45 3.14 -0.37 -13.94
N VAL A 46 4.11 -1.17 -14.37
CA VAL A 46 3.92 -2.26 -15.35
C VAL A 46 3.25 -3.46 -14.68
N PHE A 47 2.27 -4.07 -15.36
CA PHE A 47 1.62 -5.29 -14.86
C PHE A 47 2.48 -6.52 -15.17
N VAL A 48 2.85 -7.27 -14.13
CA VAL A 48 3.67 -8.48 -14.23
C VAL A 48 2.92 -9.67 -13.65
N GLY A 49 3.13 -10.87 -14.19
CA GLY A 49 2.51 -12.08 -13.63
C GLY A 49 3.08 -12.40 -12.24
N LYS A 50 2.27 -12.93 -11.33
CA LYS A 50 2.73 -13.44 -10.01
C LYS A 50 3.79 -14.56 -10.09
N ASP A 51 3.99 -15.13 -11.27
CA ASP A 51 5.00 -16.14 -11.57
C ASP A 51 6.41 -15.55 -11.82
N THR A 52 6.55 -14.21 -11.85
CA THR A 52 7.86 -13.57 -12.06
C THR A 52 8.89 -13.99 -11.00
N GLU A 53 10.12 -14.25 -11.45
CA GLU A 53 11.27 -14.55 -10.59
C GLU A 53 11.71 -13.31 -9.79
N PHE A 54 11.42 -12.11 -10.31
CA PHE A 54 11.79 -10.84 -9.71
C PHE A 54 10.73 -10.40 -8.68
N LYS A 55 10.84 -10.91 -7.45
CA LYS A 55 9.96 -10.54 -6.33
C LYS A 55 10.75 -10.28 -5.05
N VAL A 56 10.35 -9.24 -4.32
CA VAL A 56 10.97 -8.86 -3.04
C VAL A 56 9.92 -8.83 -1.95
N LYS A 57 10.19 -9.53 -0.86
CA LYS A 57 9.42 -9.41 0.36
C LYS A 57 9.95 -8.23 1.16
N TYR A 58 9.14 -7.19 1.32
CA TYR A 58 9.47 -6.01 2.12
C TYR A 58 8.45 -5.86 3.26
N TYR A 59 8.94 -5.95 4.51
CA TYR A 59 8.13 -6.13 5.72
C TYR A 59 7.19 -7.34 5.64
N ASP A 60 5.90 -7.09 5.44
CA ASP A 60 4.85 -8.11 5.36
C ASP A 60 4.18 -8.15 3.97
N LYS A 61 4.75 -7.42 2.99
CA LYS A 61 4.22 -7.32 1.64
C LYS A 61 5.20 -7.90 0.63
N LEU A 62 4.68 -8.68 -0.31
CA LEU A 62 5.44 -9.21 -1.43
C LEU A 62 5.23 -8.30 -2.64
N TYR A 63 6.30 -7.67 -3.11
CA TYR A 63 6.33 -6.83 -4.30
C TYR A 63 6.89 -7.62 -5.46
N TYR A 64 6.33 -7.40 -6.65
CA TYR A 64 6.71 -8.08 -7.87
C TYR A 64 7.19 -7.05 -8.88
N PHE A 65 8.21 -7.41 -9.64
CA PHE A 65 8.94 -6.50 -10.51
C PHE A 65 9.00 -7.03 -11.93
N SER A 66 9.03 -6.11 -12.89
CA SER A 66 9.17 -6.45 -14.31
C SER A 66 10.59 -6.85 -14.66
N SER A 67 11.58 -6.35 -13.92
CA SER A 67 13.00 -6.58 -14.20
C SER A 67 13.83 -6.43 -12.93
N GLN A 68 15.06 -6.91 -12.97
CA GLN A 68 16.01 -6.75 -11.86
C GLN A 68 16.31 -5.27 -11.56
N GLU A 69 16.34 -4.41 -12.59
CA GLU A 69 16.60 -2.97 -12.42
C GLU A 69 15.52 -2.28 -11.56
N THR A 70 14.24 -2.60 -11.78
CA THR A 70 13.16 -2.04 -10.96
C THR A 70 13.16 -2.59 -9.55
N MET A 71 13.53 -3.86 -9.40
CA MET A 71 13.73 -4.47 -8.08
C MET A 71 14.81 -3.74 -7.28
N ASP A 72 15.96 -3.47 -7.90
CA ASP A 72 17.10 -2.82 -7.24
C ASP A 72 16.79 -1.36 -6.89
N GLN A 73 16.20 -0.60 -7.81
CA GLN A 73 15.67 0.76 -7.55
C GLN A 73 14.71 0.79 -6.37
N PHE A 74 13.81 -0.19 -6.27
CA PHE A 74 12.88 -0.28 -5.14
C PHE A 74 13.60 -0.54 -3.82
N ILE A 75 14.57 -1.46 -3.80
CA ILE A 75 15.38 -1.74 -2.61
C ILE A 75 16.19 -0.51 -2.21
N GLU A 76 16.82 0.17 -3.17
CA GLU A 76 17.63 1.37 -2.95
C GLU A 76 16.77 2.51 -2.39
N GLN A 77 15.62 2.80 -2.99
CA GLN A 77 14.68 3.81 -2.48
C GLN A 77 14.22 3.47 -1.05
N LYS A 78 13.89 2.21 -0.78
CA LYS A 78 13.46 1.74 0.54
C LYS A 78 14.58 1.61 1.57
N LYS A 79 15.84 1.63 1.14
CA LYS A 79 17.04 1.65 1.98
C LYS A 79 17.49 3.09 2.26
N GLY A 80 17.37 3.98 1.29
CA GLY A 80 17.65 5.42 1.43
C GLY A 80 16.75 6.11 2.45
N ASP A 81 15.46 5.77 2.47
CA ASP A 81 14.45 6.31 3.40
C ASP A 81 14.78 6.06 4.89
N LYS A 82 15.71 5.15 5.22
CA LYS A 82 16.13 4.88 6.61
C LYS A 82 17.30 5.73 7.12
N ASN A 83 17.88 6.61 6.29
CA ASN A 83 19.07 7.40 6.67
C ASN A 83 18.80 8.91 6.88
N GLU A 84 17.56 9.39 6.75
CA GLU A 84 17.22 10.82 6.90
C GLU A 84 16.48 11.18 8.20
N ASP A 85 16.34 10.25 9.16
CA ASP A 85 15.75 10.55 10.48
C ASP A 85 16.82 10.65 11.61
N ILE A 86 18.09 10.87 11.25
CA ILE A 86 19.17 11.16 12.21
C ILE A 86 20.06 12.32 11.75
N SER A 87 19.54 13.54 11.74
CA SER A 87 20.36 14.76 11.89
C SER A 87 19.55 15.89 12.53
#